data_AF-U3U599-F1
#
_entry.id   AF-U3U599-F1
#
_cell.length_a   1.000
_cell.length_b   1.000
_cell.length_c   1.000
_cell.angle_alpha   90.00
_cell.angle_beta   90.00
_cell.angle_gamma   90.00
#
_symmetry.space_group_name_H-M   'P 1'
#
loop_
_entity.id
_entity.type
_entity.pdbx_description
1 polymer ?
#
loop_
_entity_poly.entity_id
_entity_poly.type
_entity_poly.pdbx_seq_one_letter_code
_entity_poly.pdbx_strand_id
1 'polypeptide(L)' 'MQRAIVEAGAANHCVISPAGPVVMNGLLAERGHTANIRITYTANSYRIDYVSSTNLKAGSGQIHRNYNRWIQNLN' A
#
# COMPACT_ATOMS: atom_id res chain seq x y z
N MET A 1 -4.84 -15.42 0.99
CA MET A 1 -4.33 -14.06 1.34
C MET A 1 -3.78 -13.32 0.13
N GLN A 2 -2.71 -13.78 -0.53
CA GLN A 2 -2.12 -13.14 -1.72
C GLN A 2 -3.14 -12.65 -2.76
N ARG A 3 -4.04 -13.54 -3.20
CA ARG A 3 -5.05 -13.21 -4.20
C ARG A 3 -6.02 -12.11 -3.72
N ALA A 4 -6.44 -12.16 -2.47
CA ALA A 4 -7.30 -11.14 -1.88
C ALA A 4 -6.61 -9.77 -1.79
N ILE A 5 -5.31 -9.73 -1.48
CA ILE A 5 -4.51 -8.50 -1.47
C ILE A 5 -4.44 -7.88 -2.87
N VAL A 6 -4.25 -8.72 -3.90
CA VAL A 6 -4.20 -8.26 -5.30
C VAL A 6 -5.58 -7.74 -5.76
N GLU A 7 -6.65 -8.48 -5.45
CA GLU A 7 -8.04 -8.07 -5.76
C GLU A 7 -8.42 -6.76 -5.07
N ALA A 8 -8.11 -6.61 -3.77
CA ALA A 8 -8.35 -5.39 -3.00
C ALA A 8 -7.51 -4.21 -3.51
N GLY A 9 -6.25 -4.47 -3.90
CA GLY A 9 -5.39 -3.46 -4.52
C GLY A 9 -5.98 -2.93 -5.82
N ALA A 10 -6.42 -3.83 -6.72
CA ALA A 10 -7.05 -3.46 -7.98
C ALA A 10 -8.32 -2.61 -7.78
N ALA A 11 -9.17 -2.96 -6.80
CA ALA A 11 -10.37 -2.20 -6.47
C ALA A 11 -10.06 -0.77 -5.95
N ASN A 12 -8.88 -0.55 -5.38
CA ASN A 12 -8.46 0.72 -4.78
C ASN A 12 -7.41 1.48 -5.63
N HIS A 13 -7.31 1.17 -6.93
CA HIS A 13 -6.32 1.77 -7.84
C HIS A 13 -4.86 1.61 -7.37
N CYS A 14 -4.58 0.53 -6.65
CA CYS A 14 -3.24 0.17 -6.19
C CYS A 14 -2.72 -1.02 -7.01
N VAL A 15 -1.58 -0.83 -7.65
CA VAL A 15 -0.90 -1.89 -8.40
C VAL A 15 -0.06 -2.70 -7.43
N ILE A 16 -0.41 -3.96 -7.22
CA ILE A 16 0.32 -4.90 -6.36
C ILE A 16 1.23 -5.78 -7.18
N SER A 17 2.49 -5.90 -6.79
CA SER A 17 3.47 -6.79 -7.42
C SER A 17 4.16 -7.70 -6.39
N PRO A 18 4.45 -8.97 -6.74
CA PRO A 18 5.22 -9.87 -5.88
C PRO A 18 6.63 -9.31 -5.63
N ALA A 19 7.08 -9.36 -4.37
CA ALA A 19 8.43 -8.94 -3.98
C ALA A 19 9.17 -10.04 -3.17
N GLY A 20 8.52 -11.17 -2.92
CA GLY A 20 9.07 -12.34 -2.24
C GLY A 20 7.96 -13.35 -1.88
N PRO A 21 8.29 -14.48 -1.22
CA PRO A 21 7.33 -15.55 -0.92
C PRO A 21 6.14 -15.11 -0.05
N VAL A 22 6.36 -14.14 0.84
CA VAL A 22 5.38 -13.60 1.79
C VAL A 22 5.33 -12.06 1.77
N VAL A 23 5.86 -11.47 0.70
CA VAL A 23 6.05 -10.02 0.57
C VAL A 23 5.57 -9.55 -0.80
N MET A 24 4.80 -8.46 -0.82
CA MET A 24 4.39 -7.73 -2.01
C MET A 24 4.74 -6.26 -1.87
N ASN A 25 4.93 -5.60 -3.00
CA ASN A 25 4.97 -4.14 -3.05
C ASN A 25 3.66 -3.65 -3.65
N GLY A 26 3.19 -2.50 -3.17
CA GLY A 26 2.06 -1.80 -3.75
C GLY A 26 2.48 -0.41 -4.20
N LEU A 27 2.00 -0.01 -5.37
CA LEU A 27 2.09 1.37 -5.87
C LEU A 27 0.69 1.94 -5.96
N LEU A 28 0.41 2.93 -5.12
CA LEU A 28 -0.79 3.75 -5.22
C LEU A 28 -0.46 5.00 -6.04
N ALA A 29 -1.29 5.31 -7.03
CA ALA A 29 -1.17 6.53 -7.81
C ALA A 29 -2.54 7.21 -7.91
N GLU A 30 -2.65 8.44 -7.39
CA GLU A 30 -3.89 9.23 -7.42
C GLU A 30 -3.55 10.67 -7.81
N ARG A 31 -4.10 11.15 -8.93
CA ARG A 31 -4.04 12.56 -9.38
C ARG A 31 -2.64 13.20 -9.27
N GLY A 32 -1.60 12.48 -9.69
CA GLY A 32 -0.21 12.96 -9.70
C GLY A 32 0.57 12.77 -8.40
N HIS A 33 -0.04 12.16 -7.38
CA HIS A 33 0.60 11.70 -6.15
C HIS A 33 0.84 10.20 -6.22
N THR A 34 1.99 9.73 -5.73
CA THR A 34 2.24 8.29 -5.60
C THR A 34 2.66 7.90 -4.19
N ALA A 35 2.30 6.70 -3.76
CA ALA A 35 2.78 6.09 -2.53
C ALA A 35 3.19 4.64 -2.79
N ASN A 36 4.40 4.30 -2.33
CA ASN A 36 4.91 2.94 -2.30
C ASN A 36 4.67 2.34 -0.92
N ILE A 37 4.14 1.13 -0.91
CA ILE A 37 3.91 0.34 0.30
C ILE A 37 4.54 -1.03 0.14
N ARG A 38 4.81 -1.67 1.27
CA ARG A 38 5.19 -3.07 1.35
C ARG A 38 4.12 -3.81 2.14
N ILE A 39 3.67 -4.93 1.61
CA ILE A 39 2.66 -5.76 2.22
C ILE A 39 3.31 -7.08 2.59
N THR A 40 3.39 -7.38 3.89
CA THR A 40 3.82 -8.68 4.38
C THR A 40 2.60 -9.46 4.82
N TYR A 41 2.48 -10.73 4.44
CA TYR A 41 1.28 -11.50 4.74
C TYR A 41 1.58 -12.94 5.18
N THR A 42 0.67 -13.47 5.97
CA THR A 42 0.61 -14.89 6.36
C THR A 42 -0.63 -15.53 5.74
N ALA A 43 -0.93 -16.78 6.11
CA ALA A 43 -2.19 -17.41 5.71
C ALA A 43 -3.43 -16.62 6.20
N ASN A 44 -3.34 -16.00 7.38
CA ASN A 44 -4.50 -15.47 8.11
C ASN A 44 -4.41 -13.96 8.43
N SER A 45 -3.27 -13.32 8.18
CA SER A 45 -3.07 -11.90 8.49
C SER A 45 -2.22 -11.21 7.44
N TYR A 46 -2.29 -9.88 7.40
CA TYR A 46 -1.39 -9.06 6.62
C TYR A 46 -0.99 -7.80 7.39
N ARG A 47 0.12 -7.21 6.97
CA ARG A 47 0.64 -5.93 7.48
C ARG A 47 1.05 -5.10 6.29
N ILE A 48 0.74 -3.81 6.34
CA ILE A 48 1.13 -2.85 5.32
C ILE A 48 2.08 -1.85 5.95
N ASP A 49 3.28 -1.75 5.41
CA ASP A 49 4.30 -0.80 5.80
C ASP A 49 4.43 0.26 4.71
N TYR A 50 4.43 1.52 5.11
CA TYR A 50 4.76 2.62 4.20
C TYR A 50 6.24 2.55 3.82
N VAL A 51 6.55 2.72 2.54
CA VAL A 51 7.94 2.75 2.04
C VAL A 51 8.34 4.16 1.63
N SER A 52 7.58 4.80 0.73
CA SER A 52 7.89 6.14 0.23
C SER A 52 6.70 6.77 -0.49
N SER A 53 6.79 8.05 -0.85
CA SER A 53 5.78 8.73 -1.68
C SER A 53 6.36 9.88 -2.48
N THR A 54 5.82 10.14 -3.67
CA THR A 54 6.21 11.25 -4.55
C THR A 54 5.05 12.23 -4.73
N ASN A 55 5.35 13.53 -4.86
CA ASN A 55 4.40 14.65 -5.03
C ASN A 55 3.37 14.84 -3.91
N LEU A 56 3.29 13.94 -2.92
CA LEU A 56 2.83 14.29 -1.58
C LEU A 56 3.92 15.18 -1.00
N LYS A 57 3.61 16.42 -0.57
CA LYS A 57 4.56 17.34 0.08
C LYS A 57 5.10 16.74 1.40
N ALA A 58 5.88 15.67 1.33
CA ALA A 58 6.59 15.05 2.44
C ALA A 58 7.88 15.84 2.71
N GLY A 59 7.72 17.12 3.01
CA GLY A 59 8.72 17.81 3.81
C GLY A 59 8.49 17.40 5.26
N SER A 60 9.54 17.00 5.98
CA SER A 60 9.59 16.81 7.44
C SER A 60 8.98 15.54 8.08
N GLY A 61 9.02 14.39 7.41
CA GLY A 61 8.89 13.09 8.10
C GLY A 61 7.54 12.77 8.75
N GLN A 62 6.47 13.48 8.41
CA GLN A 62 5.12 13.20 8.91
C GLN A 62 4.40 12.16 8.05
N ILE A 63 3.93 11.09 8.70
CA ILE A 63 3.02 10.10 8.10
C ILE A 63 1.73 10.82 7.72
N HIS A 64 1.49 10.97 6.41
CA HIS A 64 0.34 11.73 5.90
C HIS A 64 -0.98 11.10 6.34
N ARG A 65 -1.96 11.91 6.78
CA ARG A 65 -3.28 11.45 7.26
C ARG A 65 -4.03 10.50 6.33
N ASN A 66 -3.76 10.55 5.02
CA ASN A 66 -4.38 9.66 4.04
C ASN A 66 -3.87 8.21 4.14
N TYR A 67 -2.68 7.96 4.68
CA TYR A 67 -2.18 6.61 4.92
C TYR A 67 -3.11 5.85 5.88
N ASN A 68 -3.51 6.49 6.99
CA ASN A 68 -4.45 5.90 7.94
C ASN A 68 -5.83 5.66 7.33
N ARG A 69 -6.32 6.57 6.48
CA ARG A 69 -7.58 6.41 5.77
C ARG A 69 -7.55 5.25 4.76
N TRP A 70 -6.39 5.01 4.15
CA TRP A 70 -6.22 3.91 3.20
C TRP A 70 -6.12 2.55 3.90
N ILE A 71 -5.38 2.46 5.02
CA ILE A 71 -5.38 1.27 5.89
C ILE A 71 -6.81 0.94 6.35
N GLN A 72 -7.62 1.96 6.68
CA GLN A 72 -9.02 1.76 7.08
C GLN A 72 -9.92 1.25 5.95
N ASN A 73 -9.60 1.53 4.68
CA ASN A 73 -10.42 1.16 3.52
C ASN A 73 -10.01 -0.19 2.88
N LEU A 74 -9.08 -0.92 3.48
CA LEU A 74 -8.64 -2.25 3.03
C LEU A 74 -9.30 -3.41 3.80
N ASN A 75 -10.29 -3.10 4.63
CA ASN A 75 -11.03 -4.08 5.44
C ASN A 75 -12.31 -4.53 4.74
#